data_AF-A0A4R3Y9T7-F1
#
_entry.id   AF-A0A4R3Y9T7-F1
#
_cell.length_a   1.000
_cell.length_b   1.000
_cell.length_c   1.000
_cell.angle_alpha   90.00
_cell.angle_beta   90.00
_cell.angle_gamma   90.00
#
_symmetry.space_group_name_H-M   'P 1'
#
loop_
_entity.id
_entity.type
_entity.pdbx_description
1 polymer ?
#
loop_
_entity_poly.entity_id
_entity_poly.type
_entity_poly.pdbx_seq_one_letter_code
_entity_poly.pdbx_strand_id
1 'polypeptide(L)'
;MKPINKSKTATHVKGVDAKRTARKASSATTKPQAKPKHLQHPKSAAKPKSDIKPNVKPKTDTKPSNAATKSKVVGEKLQKILARAGQGSRREIETIIAENRVSVNGELATLGDRVELRSDTKIRIDGHLINLATVQKQVCRVLMYYKPEGELCTRHDPEGRATVFDRLPRLNGSRWIAVGRLDINTSGLMLFTTDGELANRLMHPSREIEREYSVRVFGEVNDAMLFRLRKGVQLEDGPALFKSIKNGGGQGINQWFDVTLTEGRNREVRRLWESQGIQVSRLIRIRYGNISLSKQLPRGGWQEMALTDVNYLRDLVGLPPETESKIEQHTQRRRMKTAKIRKAVKRFSGQPSSRRQRHDR
;
A
#
# COMPACT_ATOMS: atom_id res chain seq x y z
N MET A 1 -61.01 14.92 19.54
CA MET A 1 -62.12 15.89 19.32
C MET A 1 -62.21 16.79 20.54
N LYS A 2 -62.17 18.12 20.32
CA LYS A 2 -62.31 19.29 21.24
C LYS A 2 -61.26 19.49 22.37
N PRO A 3 -60.97 20.75 22.80
CA PRO A 3 -61.07 22.01 22.06
C PRO A 3 -59.87 22.97 22.23
N ILE A 4 -59.96 24.01 21.40
CA ILE A 4 -59.18 25.24 21.25
C ILE A 4 -59.34 26.16 22.48
N ASN A 5 -58.29 26.91 22.85
CA ASN A 5 -58.48 28.23 23.45
C ASN A 5 -57.49 29.28 22.88
N LYS A 6 -58.01 30.48 22.63
CA LYS A 6 -57.37 31.66 22.02
C LYS A 6 -57.21 32.76 23.08
N SER A 7 -56.11 33.52 23.03
CA SER A 7 -56.00 34.95 23.39
C SER A 7 -54.61 35.45 22.90
N LYS A 8 -54.46 36.39 21.94
CA LYS A 8 -54.64 37.86 21.93
C LYS A 8 -53.95 38.54 23.13
N THR A 9 -52.85 39.30 22.97
CA THR A 9 -52.78 40.74 22.60
C THR A 9 -51.28 41.12 22.50
N ALA A 10 -50.73 41.76 21.45
CA ALA A 10 -50.77 43.15 20.96
C ALA A 10 -49.58 44.04 21.43
N THR A 11 -48.80 44.53 20.43
CA THR A 11 -48.13 45.87 20.28
C THR A 11 -47.16 46.36 21.39
N HIS A 12 -45.95 46.92 21.16
CA HIS A 12 -45.57 48.10 20.37
C HIS A 12 -44.00 48.25 20.45
N VAL A 13 -43.26 48.40 19.34
CA VAL A 13 -42.60 49.61 18.76
C VAL A 13 -41.44 50.26 19.56
N LYS A 14 -40.35 50.51 18.80
CA LYS A 14 -39.24 51.50 18.86
C LYS A 14 -37.87 50.77 18.92
N GLY A 15 -36.94 50.93 17.99
CA GLY A 15 -36.68 52.01 17.03
C GLY A 15 -35.43 52.78 17.45
N VAL A 16 -34.64 53.18 16.45
CA VAL A 16 -33.44 54.04 16.44
C VAL A 16 -32.11 53.27 16.64
N ASP A 17 -31.19 53.13 15.68
CA ASP A 17 -30.57 53.94 14.61
C ASP A 17 -29.14 54.42 14.93
N ALA A 18 -28.30 54.20 13.92
CA ALA A 18 -27.28 55.09 13.40
C ALA A 18 -25.83 55.11 13.94
N LYS A 19 -24.95 54.88 12.95
CA LYS A 19 -23.68 55.56 12.58
C LYS A 19 -22.48 54.62 12.53
N ARG A 20 -22.00 54.24 11.34
CA ARG A 20 -21.27 55.02 10.31
C ARG A 20 -19.83 55.30 10.74
N THR A 21 -18.87 54.67 10.06
CA THR A 21 -17.76 55.39 9.41
C THR A 21 -17.05 54.49 8.40
N ALA A 22 -16.91 55.03 7.19
CA ALA A 22 -16.06 54.54 6.13
C ALA A 22 -14.66 55.16 6.29
N ARG A 23 -13.63 54.47 5.80
CA ARG A 23 -12.44 55.14 5.29
C ARG A 23 -11.95 54.47 4.00
N LYS A 24 -11.92 55.29 2.96
CA LYS A 24 -11.38 55.10 1.62
C LYS A 24 -9.97 55.71 1.64
N ALA A 25 -9.00 55.08 1.01
CA ALA A 25 -7.80 55.76 0.53
C ALA A 25 -7.30 55.05 -0.74
N SER A 26 -6.96 55.87 -1.72
CA SER A 26 -6.60 55.56 -3.10
C SER A 26 -5.28 56.24 -3.45
N SER A 27 -4.44 55.58 -4.25
CA SER A 27 -3.51 56.16 -5.26
C SER A 27 -2.74 54.98 -5.90
N ALA A 28 -2.83 54.73 -7.22
CA ALA A 28 -2.05 55.32 -8.32
C ALA A 28 -0.54 55.25 -8.02
N THR A 29 0.36 54.58 -8.74
CA THR A 29 0.74 54.59 -10.18
C THR A 29 1.83 53.48 -10.30
N THR A 30 2.05 52.65 -11.33
CA THR A 30 2.69 52.94 -12.64
C THR A 30 2.97 51.58 -13.33
N LYS A 31 2.75 51.50 -14.65
CA LYS A 31 3.21 50.43 -15.57
C LYS A 31 4.73 50.55 -15.86
N PRO A 32 5.40 49.47 -16.31
CA PRO A 32 5.76 49.36 -17.74
C PRO A 32 5.59 47.92 -18.27
N GLN A 33 4.81 47.67 -19.33
CA GLN A 33 5.22 47.61 -20.75
C GLN A 33 6.59 46.95 -21.03
N ALA A 34 6.56 45.70 -21.55
CA ALA A 34 7.57 45.16 -22.45
C ALA A 34 6.86 44.49 -23.64
N LYS A 35 7.16 44.99 -24.84
CA LYS A 35 6.66 44.56 -26.15
C LYS A 35 7.53 43.43 -26.75
N PRO A 36 7.05 42.73 -27.80
CA PRO A 36 7.56 41.44 -28.23
C PRO A 36 8.78 41.56 -29.15
N LYS A 37 9.66 40.54 -29.13
CA LYS A 37 10.73 40.40 -30.13
C LYS A 37 10.31 39.41 -31.21
N HIS A 38 10.23 39.94 -32.43
CA HIS A 38 10.12 39.23 -33.69
C HIS A 38 11.50 39.30 -34.37
N LEU A 39 12.14 38.14 -34.63
CA LEU A 39 13.22 37.98 -35.60
C LEU A 39 13.04 36.58 -36.20
N GLN A 40 12.45 36.50 -37.39
CA GLN A 40 13.13 36.44 -38.70
C GLN A 40 13.87 35.11 -38.94
N HIS A 41 13.26 34.29 -39.79
CA HIS A 41 13.95 33.28 -40.60
C HIS A 41 14.92 33.97 -41.57
N PRO A 42 15.95 33.24 -42.01
CA PRO A 42 16.14 33.14 -43.46
C PRO A 42 16.20 31.69 -43.93
N LYS A 43 15.48 31.44 -45.04
CA LYS A 43 15.71 30.33 -45.97
C LYS A 43 16.78 30.77 -46.97
N SER A 44 17.73 29.89 -47.31
CA SER A 44 18.10 29.54 -48.71
C SER A 44 19.33 28.61 -48.69
N ALA A 45 19.22 27.42 -49.30
CA ALA A 45 19.89 27.05 -50.57
C ALA A 45 21.38 26.70 -50.39
N ALA A 46 22.02 25.79 -51.12
CA ALA A 46 21.69 24.70 -52.02
C ALA A 46 23.02 23.91 -52.13
N LYS A 47 22.95 22.61 -52.46
CA LYS A 47 24.14 21.80 -52.82
C LYS A 47 24.83 22.38 -54.08
N PRO A 48 26.10 22.04 -54.31
CA PRO A 48 26.34 21.09 -55.40
C PRO A 48 27.29 19.93 -55.06
N LYS A 49 27.15 18.88 -55.87
CA LYS A 49 27.93 17.64 -55.94
C LYS A 49 29.11 17.82 -56.90
N SER A 50 30.16 17.01 -56.74
CA SER A 50 30.82 16.18 -57.79
C SER A 50 32.25 15.86 -57.32
N ASP A 51 32.53 14.62 -56.93
CA ASP A 51 33.07 13.53 -57.77
C ASP A 51 34.59 13.62 -57.93
N ILE A 52 35.30 12.57 -57.49
CA ILE A 52 36.36 11.82 -58.19
C ILE A 52 36.97 10.82 -57.17
N LYS A 53 36.66 9.54 -57.36
CA LYS A 53 37.49 8.35 -57.01
C LYS A 53 38.41 8.07 -58.23
N PRO A 54 39.55 7.36 -58.15
CA PRO A 54 39.69 6.06 -57.45
C PRO A 54 41.09 5.71 -56.89
N ASN A 55 41.19 4.71 -56.01
CA ASN A 55 41.77 3.39 -56.35
C ASN A 55 41.82 2.47 -55.11
N VAL A 56 41.66 1.18 -55.37
CA VAL A 56 41.36 0.05 -54.48
C VAL A 56 42.64 -0.74 -54.15
N LYS A 57 42.73 -1.32 -52.94
CA LYS A 57 43.07 -2.74 -52.70
C LYS A 57 42.80 -3.16 -51.23
N PRO A 58 42.49 -4.45 -50.99
CA PRO A 58 41.51 -4.89 -49.99
C PRO A 58 42.14 -5.42 -48.70
N LYS A 59 41.43 -5.29 -47.56
CA LYS A 59 41.70 -6.05 -46.34
C LYS A 59 40.40 -6.58 -45.75
N THR A 60 40.15 -7.85 -46.07
CA THR A 60 39.50 -8.89 -45.26
C THR A 60 38.61 -8.43 -44.10
N ASP A 61 37.30 -8.59 -44.31
CA ASP A 61 36.25 -8.50 -43.30
C ASP A 61 36.38 -9.62 -42.25
N THR A 62 36.90 -9.30 -41.07
CA THR A 62 36.64 -10.10 -39.86
C THR A 62 35.62 -9.34 -39.04
N LYS A 63 34.34 -9.65 -39.26
CA LYS A 63 33.21 -9.16 -38.47
C LYS A 63 33.25 -9.86 -37.10
N PRO A 64 33.48 -9.19 -35.96
CA PRO A 64 33.32 -9.84 -34.68
C PRO A 64 31.82 -10.04 -34.42
N SER A 65 31.37 -11.29 -34.47
CA SER A 65 30.05 -11.69 -34.04
C SER A 65 29.93 -11.56 -32.52
N ASN A 66 29.63 -10.37 -32.02
CA ASN A 66 29.14 -10.20 -30.65
C ASN A 66 27.67 -10.61 -30.56
N ALA A 67 27.42 -11.91 -30.75
CA ALA A 67 26.27 -12.55 -30.14
C ALA A 67 26.65 -12.77 -28.67
N ALA A 68 26.43 -11.75 -27.84
CA ALA A 68 26.57 -11.87 -26.40
C ALA A 68 25.55 -12.88 -25.89
N THR A 69 25.99 -14.13 -25.74
CA THR A 69 25.31 -15.16 -24.95
C THR A 69 25.08 -14.54 -23.57
N LYS A 70 23.82 -14.22 -23.24
CA LYS A 70 23.45 -13.80 -21.89
C LYS A 70 23.79 -14.97 -20.96
N SER A 71 24.98 -14.92 -20.36
CA SER A 71 25.35 -15.85 -19.30
C SER A 71 24.27 -15.72 -18.22
N LYS A 72 23.61 -16.83 -17.93
CA LYS A 72 22.56 -16.91 -16.92
C LYS A 72 23.23 -16.62 -15.58
N VAL A 73 23.13 -15.39 -15.09
CA VAL A 73 23.81 -14.99 -13.85
C VAL A 73 23.27 -15.86 -12.71
N VAL A 74 24.10 -16.78 -12.22
CA VAL A 74 23.75 -17.80 -11.22
C VAL A 74 23.70 -17.16 -9.83
N GLY A 75 22.92 -17.75 -8.92
CA GLY A 75 22.78 -17.28 -7.54
C GLY A 75 21.70 -16.22 -7.33
N GLU A 76 21.44 -15.87 -6.07
CA GLU A 76 20.46 -14.87 -5.66
C GLU A 76 21.17 -13.61 -5.13
N LYS A 77 20.59 -12.43 -5.36
CA LYS A 77 21.15 -11.17 -4.85
C LYS A 77 21.36 -11.22 -3.33
N LEU A 78 22.55 -10.84 -2.86
CA LEU A 78 22.97 -10.93 -1.46
C LEU A 78 21.99 -10.23 -0.51
N GLN A 79 21.53 -9.02 -0.86
CA GLN A 79 20.55 -8.28 -0.07
C GLN A 79 19.19 -8.98 0.03
N LYS A 80 18.83 -9.84 -0.94
CA LYS A 80 17.58 -10.61 -0.89
C LYS A 80 17.70 -11.79 0.08
N ILE A 81 18.86 -12.44 0.11
CA ILE A 81 19.19 -13.51 1.07
C ILE A 81 19.17 -12.96 2.50
N LEU A 82 19.93 -11.89 2.76
CA LEU A 82 20.04 -11.28 4.09
C LEU A 82 18.71 -10.70 4.59
N ALA A 83 17.91 -10.11 3.70
CA ALA A 83 16.58 -9.61 4.05
C ALA A 83 15.60 -10.74 4.42
N ARG A 84 15.79 -11.94 3.85
CA ARG A 84 15.02 -13.14 4.18
C ARG A 84 15.43 -13.69 5.54
N ALA A 85 16.74 -13.66 5.84
CA ALA A 85 17.33 -13.98 7.14
C ALA A 85 17.00 -12.97 8.26
N GLY A 86 16.17 -11.96 7.98
CA GLY A 86 15.71 -10.98 8.97
C GLY A 86 16.69 -9.85 9.28
N GLN A 87 17.78 -9.70 8.52
CA GLN A 87 18.85 -8.72 8.78
C GLN A 87 18.54 -7.30 8.27
N GLY A 88 17.26 -6.92 8.18
CA GLY A 88 16.82 -5.61 7.70
C GLY A 88 16.09 -5.63 6.36
N SER A 89 15.82 -4.44 5.82
CA SER A 89 15.22 -4.29 4.49
C SER A 89 16.25 -4.49 3.38
N ARG A 90 15.79 -4.79 2.15
CA ARG A 90 16.72 -4.94 1.01
C ARG A 90 17.56 -3.69 0.78
N ARG A 91 16.96 -2.50 0.88
CA ARG A 91 17.64 -1.21 0.65
C ARG A 91 18.62 -0.88 1.77
N GLU A 92 18.21 -1.14 3.01
CA GLU A 92 19.08 -0.99 4.18
C GLU A 92 20.31 -1.90 4.07
N ILE A 93 20.12 -3.15 3.64
CA ILE A 93 21.24 -4.07 3.41
C ILE A 93 22.11 -3.61 2.23
N GLU A 94 21.54 -3.03 1.18
CA GLU A 94 22.33 -2.42 0.09
C GLU A 94 23.23 -1.30 0.62
N THR A 95 22.75 -0.47 1.56
CA THR A 95 23.58 0.53 2.25
C THR A 95 24.70 -0.13 3.05
N ILE A 96 24.40 -1.15 3.85
CA ILE A 96 25.40 -1.86 4.67
C ILE A 96 26.46 -2.55 3.78
N ILE A 97 26.06 -3.09 2.63
CA ILE A 97 26.99 -3.65 1.64
C ILE A 97 27.90 -2.54 1.08
N ALA A 98 27.33 -1.39 0.70
CA ALA A 98 28.10 -0.25 0.19
C ALA A 98 29.08 0.34 1.21
N GLU A 99 28.80 0.17 2.51
CA GLU A 99 29.69 0.53 3.63
C GLU A 99 30.81 -0.49 3.88
N ASN A 100 30.97 -1.53 3.02
CA ASN A 100 31.96 -2.61 3.18
C ASN A 100 31.83 -3.40 4.49
N ARG A 101 30.62 -3.51 5.02
CA ARG A 101 30.35 -4.22 6.29
C ARG A 101 29.92 -5.66 6.12
N VAL A 102 29.71 -6.11 4.88
CA VAL A 102 29.26 -7.46 4.56
C VAL A 102 30.39 -8.23 3.89
N SER A 103 30.66 -9.46 4.34
CA SER A 103 31.57 -10.39 3.67
C SER A 103 30.92 -11.73 3.37
N VAL A 104 31.34 -12.34 2.26
CA VAL A 104 30.95 -13.68 1.82
C VAL A 104 32.22 -14.51 1.72
N ASN A 105 32.29 -15.61 2.47
CA ASN A 105 33.46 -16.49 2.53
C ASN A 105 34.80 -15.80 2.89
N GLY A 106 34.73 -14.63 3.53
CA GLY A 106 35.90 -13.86 3.95
C GLY A 106 36.24 -12.69 3.01
N GLU A 107 35.61 -12.61 1.84
CA GLU A 107 35.79 -11.50 0.90
C GLU A 107 34.68 -10.45 1.07
N LEU A 108 35.04 -9.17 0.94
CA LEU A 108 34.07 -8.07 1.03
C LEU A 108 33.10 -8.12 -0.15
N ALA A 109 31.81 -8.06 0.15
CA ALA A 109 30.77 -8.05 -0.86
C ALA A 109 30.57 -6.65 -1.43
N THR A 110 30.22 -6.57 -2.71
CA THR A 110 29.88 -5.33 -3.40
C THR A 110 28.41 -5.26 -3.79
N LEU A 111 27.93 -4.05 -4.08
CA LEU A 111 26.53 -3.83 -4.44
C LEU A 111 26.19 -4.52 -5.76
N GLY A 112 25.31 -5.51 -5.71
CA GLY A 112 24.88 -6.28 -6.88
C GLY A 112 25.32 -7.74 -6.84
N ASP A 113 26.21 -8.09 -5.92
CA ASP A 113 26.70 -9.45 -5.72
C ASP A 113 25.56 -10.46 -5.56
N ARG A 114 25.82 -11.64 -6.11
CA ARG A 114 24.90 -12.77 -6.08
C ARG A 114 25.61 -13.95 -5.45
N VAL A 115 24.89 -14.62 -4.56
CA VAL A 115 25.41 -15.74 -3.79
C VAL A 115 24.49 -16.93 -4.02
N GLU A 116 25.10 -18.08 -4.30
CA GLU A 116 24.42 -19.36 -4.24
C GLU A 116 24.55 -19.90 -2.83
N LEU A 117 23.43 -20.19 -2.17
CA LEU A 117 23.42 -20.69 -0.80
C LEU A 117 23.79 -22.17 -0.79
N ARG A 118 25.08 -22.47 -0.59
CA ARG A 118 25.59 -23.81 -0.31
C ARG A 118 25.80 -24.01 1.19
N SER A 119 25.95 -25.24 1.64
CA SER A 119 26.13 -25.59 3.06
C SER A 119 27.38 -24.98 3.70
N ASP A 120 28.41 -24.70 2.90
CA ASP A 120 29.68 -24.11 3.28
C ASP A 120 29.71 -22.57 3.19
N THR A 121 28.66 -21.96 2.63
CA THR A 121 28.61 -20.51 2.41
C THR A 121 28.51 -19.75 3.72
N LYS A 122 29.51 -18.91 4.02
CA LYS A 122 29.59 -18.11 5.24
C LYS A 122 29.40 -16.63 4.93
N ILE A 123 28.26 -16.07 5.30
CA ILE A 123 27.98 -14.63 5.17
C ILE A 123 28.10 -13.97 6.54
N ARG A 124 28.83 -12.86 6.61
CA ARG A 124 29.00 -12.07 7.84
C ARG A 124 28.57 -10.63 7.64
N ILE A 125 28.03 -10.03 8.70
CA ILE A 125 27.83 -8.58 8.81
C ILE A 125 28.63 -8.12 10.03
N ASP A 126 29.52 -7.13 9.85
CA ASP A 126 30.42 -6.64 10.90
C ASP A 126 31.20 -7.78 11.60
N GLY A 127 31.66 -8.76 10.83
CA GLY A 127 32.37 -9.94 11.36
C GLY A 127 31.48 -11.01 12.01
N HIS A 128 30.20 -10.74 12.26
CA HIS A 128 29.27 -11.69 12.88
C HIS A 128 28.66 -12.63 11.84
N LEU A 129 28.74 -13.94 12.07
CA LEU A 129 28.20 -14.96 11.15
C LEU A 129 26.67 -14.98 11.19
N ILE A 130 26.05 -14.86 10.03
CA ILE A 130 24.59 -14.93 9.90
C ILE A 130 24.16 -16.39 9.76
N ASN A 131 23.17 -16.81 10.55
CA ASN A 131 22.62 -18.17 10.48
C ASN A 131 21.69 -18.33 9.27
N LEU A 132 22.26 -18.81 8.17
CA LEU A 132 21.55 -19.06 6.90
C LEU A 132 20.81 -20.40 6.86
N ALA A 133 21.06 -21.32 7.81
CA ALA A 133 20.37 -22.61 7.86
C ALA A 133 18.85 -22.44 8.03
N THR A 134 18.44 -21.36 8.71
CA THR A 134 17.03 -21.00 8.88
C THR A 134 16.37 -20.47 7.60
N VAL A 135 17.15 -19.97 6.64
CA VAL A 135 16.67 -19.37 5.38
C VAL A 135 16.29 -20.45 4.37
N GLN A 136 17.07 -21.53 4.30
CA GLN A 136 16.82 -22.65 3.39
C GLN A 136 15.58 -23.49 3.78
N LYS A 137 15.29 -23.59 5.09
CA LYS A 137 14.16 -24.37 5.64
C LYS A 137 12.96 -23.49 6.03
N GLN A 138 12.84 -22.31 5.46
CA GLN A 138 11.86 -21.34 5.93
C GLN A 138 10.46 -21.62 5.36
N VAL A 139 9.60 -22.20 6.19
CA VAL A 139 8.16 -22.37 5.89
C VAL A 139 7.51 -21.04 5.52
N CYS A 140 6.77 -21.01 4.41
CA CYS A 140 5.95 -19.89 4.00
C CYS A 140 4.76 -19.72 4.94
N ARG A 141 4.78 -18.67 5.77
CA ARG A 141 3.70 -18.33 6.70
C ARG A 141 2.93 -17.12 6.19
N VAL A 142 1.63 -17.08 6.45
CA VAL A 142 0.77 -15.94 6.13
C VAL A 142 -0.10 -15.58 7.33
N LEU A 143 -0.15 -14.29 7.67
CA LEU A 143 -1.09 -13.73 8.64
C LEU A 143 -2.20 -12.98 7.91
N MET A 144 -3.43 -13.22 8.37
CA MET A 144 -4.55 -12.32 8.21
C MET A 144 -4.50 -11.30 9.34
N TYR A 145 -4.50 -10.01 9.03
CA TYR A 145 -4.57 -8.92 10.00
C TYR A 145 -5.80 -8.05 9.75
N TYR A 146 -6.55 -7.74 10.81
CA TYR A 146 -7.58 -6.71 10.74
C TYR A 146 -6.95 -5.38 11.14
N LYS A 147 -6.37 -4.68 10.17
CA LYS A 147 -5.80 -3.34 10.36
C LYS A 147 -6.88 -2.36 10.85
N PRO A 148 -6.68 -1.64 11.98
CA PRO A 148 -7.53 -0.51 12.34
C PRO A 148 -7.14 0.75 11.57
N GLU A 149 -7.98 1.77 11.68
CA GLU A 149 -7.57 3.14 11.35
C GLU A 149 -6.50 3.63 12.33
N GLY A 150 -5.68 4.60 11.91
CA GLY A 150 -4.62 5.21 12.72
C GLY A 150 -3.26 4.53 12.64
N GLU A 151 -3.16 3.33 12.07
CA GLU A 151 -1.87 2.65 11.86
C GLU A 151 -1.28 2.89 10.47
N LEU A 152 0.02 3.11 10.41
CA LEU A 152 0.79 3.23 9.18
C LEU A 152 1.32 1.89 8.68
N CYS A 153 1.27 1.69 7.36
CA CYS A 153 1.90 0.55 6.69
C CYS A 153 3.39 0.80 6.39
N THR A 154 4.17 1.16 7.42
CA THR A 154 5.63 1.36 7.35
C THR A 154 6.34 0.55 8.44
N ARG A 155 7.60 0.18 8.21
CA ARG A 155 8.44 -0.51 9.19
C ARG A 155 9.02 0.43 10.25
N HIS A 156 9.29 1.67 9.84
CA HIS A 156 9.82 2.71 10.69
C HIS A 156 9.10 4.00 10.31
N ASP A 157 8.57 4.69 11.33
CA ASP A 157 7.97 6.00 11.19
C ASP A 157 8.80 7.00 12.00
N PRO A 158 9.42 8.02 11.38
CA PRO A 158 10.25 9.00 12.09
C PRO A 158 9.50 9.78 13.17
N GLU A 159 8.18 9.95 13.00
CA GLU A 159 7.30 10.65 13.95
C GLU A 159 6.81 9.72 15.09
N GLY A 160 7.21 8.44 15.09
CA GLY A 160 6.86 7.49 16.14
C GLY A 160 5.38 7.09 16.17
N ARG A 161 4.63 7.27 15.07
CA ARG A 161 3.22 6.85 14.99
C ARG A 161 3.12 5.33 14.93
N ALA A 162 1.99 4.81 15.39
CA ALA A 162 1.73 3.37 15.43
C ALA A 162 1.82 2.75 14.03
N THR A 163 2.48 1.60 13.94
CA THR A 163 2.65 0.85 12.70
C THR A 163 1.91 -0.48 12.75
N VAL A 164 1.55 -0.99 11.57
CA VAL A 164 0.93 -2.30 11.44
C VAL A 164 1.83 -3.47 11.90
N PHE A 165 3.13 -3.22 12.14
CA PHE A 165 4.08 -4.25 12.57
C PHE A 165 4.19 -4.36 14.10
N ASP A 166 3.77 -3.33 14.85
CA ASP A 166 4.00 -3.22 16.29
C ASP A 166 3.36 -4.38 17.09
N ARG A 167 2.26 -4.93 16.57
CA ARG A 167 1.44 -5.95 17.24
C ARG A 167 1.60 -7.36 16.67
N LEU A 168 2.42 -7.52 15.64
CA LEU A 168 2.62 -8.81 14.98
C LEU A 168 3.48 -9.74 15.85
N PRO A 169 3.32 -11.08 15.74
CA PRO A 169 4.13 -12.01 16.50
C PRO A 169 5.59 -11.90 16.06
N ARG A 170 6.52 -11.88 17.03
CA ARG A 170 7.95 -11.88 16.73
C ARG A 170 8.36 -13.19 16.05
N LEU A 171 9.33 -13.08 15.15
CA LEU A 171 9.88 -14.19 14.38
C LEU A 171 11.37 -14.32 14.67
N ASN A 172 11.85 -15.55 14.80
CA ASN A 172 13.28 -15.83 14.91
C ASN A 172 13.81 -16.14 13.51
N GLY A 173 14.87 -15.44 13.08
CA GLY A 173 15.53 -15.65 11.78
C GLY A 173 14.69 -15.28 10.54
N SER A 174 13.59 -14.56 10.70
CA SER A 174 12.73 -14.14 9.59
C SER A 174 11.93 -12.88 9.94
N ARG A 175 11.19 -12.32 8.99
CA ARG A 175 10.42 -11.08 9.19
C ARG A 175 9.10 -11.08 8.42
N TRP A 176 8.09 -10.39 8.96
CA TRP A 176 6.80 -10.21 8.28
C TRP A 176 6.87 -9.18 7.15
N ILE A 177 6.38 -9.53 5.98
CA ILE A 177 6.32 -8.65 4.81
C ILE A 177 4.86 -8.30 4.57
N ALA A 178 4.53 -7.01 4.59
CA ALA A 178 3.20 -6.52 4.25
C ALA A 178 2.88 -6.81 2.78
N VAL A 179 1.70 -7.37 2.51
CA VAL A 179 1.16 -7.52 1.15
C VAL A 179 0.34 -6.27 0.82
N GLY A 180 1.00 -5.33 0.16
CA GLY A 180 0.46 -4.03 -0.19
C GLY A 180 0.39 -3.08 0.99
N ARG A 181 -0.34 -1.98 0.81
CA ARG A 181 -0.58 -0.98 1.85
C ARG A 181 -2.07 -0.68 1.95
N LEU A 182 -2.47 -0.20 3.11
CA LEU A 182 -3.75 0.46 3.35
C LEU A 182 -3.46 1.84 3.92
N ASP A 183 -4.25 2.84 3.52
CA ASP A 183 -4.11 4.18 4.07
C ASP A 183 -4.33 4.20 5.59
N ILE A 184 -3.81 5.23 6.24
CA ILE A 184 -3.98 5.42 7.69
C ILE A 184 -5.47 5.44 8.10
N ASN A 185 -6.34 6.03 7.27
CA ASN A 185 -7.78 6.13 7.47
C ASN A 185 -8.57 4.99 6.77
N THR A 186 -7.90 3.88 6.48
CA THR A 186 -8.53 2.68 5.92
C THR A 186 -8.31 1.51 6.86
N SER A 187 -9.39 0.80 7.17
CA SER A 187 -9.36 -0.41 8.00
C SER A 187 -9.58 -1.67 7.17
N GLY A 188 -9.44 -2.83 7.81
CA GLY A 188 -9.83 -4.11 7.23
C GLY A 188 -8.66 -5.06 7.00
N LEU A 189 -8.89 -6.02 6.12
CA LEU A 189 -7.99 -7.11 5.81
C LEU A 189 -6.66 -6.62 5.28
N MET A 190 -5.57 -7.02 5.93
CA MET A 190 -4.20 -6.88 5.45
C MET A 190 -3.48 -8.21 5.61
N LEU A 191 -2.79 -8.66 4.57
CA LEU A 191 -2.01 -9.88 4.63
C LEU A 191 -0.56 -9.56 4.96
N PHE A 192 0.07 -10.42 5.76
CA PHE A 192 1.51 -10.43 5.97
C PHE A 192 2.05 -11.81 5.64
N THR A 193 3.24 -11.90 5.06
CA THR A 193 3.88 -13.19 4.80
C THR A 193 5.36 -13.16 5.12
N THR A 194 5.95 -14.31 5.41
CA THR A 194 7.40 -14.46 5.50
C THR A 194 8.07 -14.69 4.14
N ASP A 195 7.30 -14.98 3.10
CA ASP A 195 7.80 -15.23 1.74
C ASP A 195 7.71 -13.95 0.89
N GLY A 196 8.87 -13.37 0.59
CA GLY A 196 8.96 -12.15 -0.20
C GLY A 196 8.56 -12.31 -1.67
N GLU A 197 8.68 -13.53 -2.22
CA GLU A 197 8.24 -13.82 -3.59
C GLU A 197 6.71 -13.85 -3.66
N LEU A 198 6.07 -14.52 -2.70
CA LEU A 198 4.61 -14.50 -2.55
C LEU A 198 4.10 -13.06 -2.40
N ALA A 199 4.69 -12.28 -1.50
CA ALA A 199 4.30 -10.88 -1.30
C ALA A 199 4.43 -10.07 -2.61
N ASN A 200 5.56 -10.19 -3.30
CA ASN A 200 5.81 -9.48 -4.54
C ASN A 200 4.78 -9.82 -5.62
N ARG A 201 4.51 -11.11 -5.86
CA ARG A 201 3.54 -11.54 -6.86
C ARG A 201 2.11 -11.13 -6.50
N LEU A 202 1.73 -11.23 -5.22
CA LEU A 202 0.39 -10.81 -4.78
C LEU A 202 0.17 -9.30 -4.97
N MET A 203 1.23 -8.49 -4.87
CA MET A 203 1.16 -7.03 -5.05
C MET A 203 1.25 -6.60 -6.52
N HIS A 204 1.81 -7.44 -7.39
CA HIS A 204 2.11 -7.03 -8.76
C HIS A 204 0.83 -6.76 -9.57
N PRO A 205 0.67 -5.60 -10.22
CA PRO A 205 -0.54 -5.25 -10.95
C PRO A 205 -0.95 -6.27 -12.02
N SER A 206 0.04 -6.91 -12.68
CA SER A 206 -0.22 -7.91 -13.73
C SER A 206 -0.95 -9.18 -13.25
N ARG A 207 -1.10 -9.38 -11.94
CA ARG A 207 -1.87 -10.51 -11.39
C ARG A 207 -3.34 -10.19 -11.21
N GLU A 208 -3.73 -8.91 -11.33
CA GLU A 208 -5.12 -8.44 -11.30
C GLU A 208 -5.94 -9.01 -10.13
N ILE A 209 -5.28 -9.24 -8.99
CA ILE A 209 -5.91 -9.90 -7.84
C ILE A 209 -6.97 -8.98 -7.27
N GLU A 210 -8.17 -9.51 -7.13
CA GLU A 210 -9.30 -8.76 -6.62
C GLU A 210 -9.09 -8.30 -5.17
N ARG A 211 -9.47 -7.05 -4.92
CA ARG A 211 -9.66 -6.48 -3.59
C ARG A 211 -11.10 -6.00 -3.49
N GLU A 212 -11.80 -6.44 -2.46
CA GLU A 212 -13.17 -5.99 -2.18
C GLU A 212 -13.18 -5.09 -0.95
N TYR A 213 -13.89 -3.97 -1.09
CA TYR A 213 -14.03 -2.97 -0.05
C TYR A 213 -15.50 -2.75 0.24
N SER A 214 -15.83 -2.69 1.54
CA SER A 214 -17.10 -2.14 1.99
C SER A 214 -16.91 -0.66 2.28
N VAL A 215 -17.68 0.18 1.59
CA VAL A 215 -17.54 1.63 1.55
C VAL A 215 -18.80 2.27 2.06
N ARG A 216 -18.68 3.13 3.08
CA ARG A 216 -19.79 4.01 3.47
C ARG A 216 -19.59 5.38 2.82
N VAL A 217 -20.49 5.71 1.94
CA VAL A 217 -20.49 7.00 1.24
C VAL A 217 -21.43 7.99 1.91
N PHE A 218 -21.17 9.28 1.71
CA PHE A 218 -22.00 10.39 2.11
C PHE A 218 -22.42 11.18 0.85
N GLY A 219 -23.72 11.21 0.58
CA GLY A 219 -24.32 11.84 -0.59
C GLY A 219 -25.39 10.96 -1.24
N GLU A 220 -26.17 11.56 -2.13
CA GLU A 220 -27.17 10.83 -2.91
C GLU A 220 -26.51 10.10 -4.08
N VAL A 221 -26.60 8.77 -4.10
CA VAL A 221 -26.10 7.94 -5.18
C VAL A 221 -27.26 7.50 -6.07
N ASN A 222 -27.16 7.81 -7.36
CA ASN A 222 -28.13 7.38 -8.36
C ASN A 222 -27.55 6.31 -9.31
N ASP A 223 -28.43 5.62 -10.03
CA ASP A 223 -28.02 4.52 -10.93
C ASP A 223 -27.10 4.98 -12.07
N ALA A 224 -27.24 6.23 -12.52
CA ALA A 224 -26.37 6.81 -13.55
C ALA A 224 -24.92 6.96 -13.06
N MET A 225 -24.71 7.35 -11.80
CA MET A 225 -23.38 7.36 -11.18
C MET A 225 -22.79 5.95 -11.11
N LEU A 226 -23.58 4.98 -10.64
CA LEU A 226 -23.15 3.58 -10.55
C LEU A 226 -22.81 2.98 -11.93
N PHE A 227 -23.53 3.39 -12.97
CA PHE A 227 -23.23 3.01 -14.35
C PHE A 227 -21.89 3.60 -14.81
N ARG A 228 -21.64 4.90 -14.61
CA ARG A 228 -20.37 5.55 -14.97
C ARG A 228 -19.18 4.94 -14.24
N LEU A 229 -19.32 4.65 -12.94
CA LEU A 229 -18.26 4.03 -12.15
C LEU A 229 -17.91 2.60 -12.61
N ARG A 230 -18.87 1.85 -13.15
CA ARG A 230 -18.63 0.53 -13.76
C ARG A 230 -18.04 0.64 -15.16
N LYS A 231 -18.49 1.61 -15.96
CA LYS A 231 -17.97 1.84 -17.32
C LYS A 231 -16.55 2.41 -17.32
N GLY A 232 -16.22 3.16 -16.28
CA GLY A 232 -14.94 3.82 -16.07
C GLY A 232 -15.03 5.34 -16.18
N VAL A 233 -14.18 6.00 -15.39
CA VAL A 233 -14.08 7.45 -15.26
C VAL A 233 -12.62 7.88 -15.37
N GLN A 234 -12.40 9.12 -15.78
CA GLN A 234 -11.06 9.69 -15.85
C GLN A 234 -10.63 10.21 -14.48
N LEU A 235 -9.53 9.71 -13.94
CA LEU A 235 -8.84 10.26 -12.77
C LEU A 235 -7.56 10.99 -13.21
N GLU A 236 -6.91 11.69 -12.28
CA GLU A 236 -5.68 12.47 -12.53
C GLU A 236 -4.53 11.61 -13.10
N ASP A 237 -4.41 10.37 -12.63
CA ASP A 237 -3.39 9.40 -13.00
C ASP A 237 -3.87 8.38 -14.05
N GLY A 238 -5.00 8.64 -14.73
CA GLY A 238 -5.52 7.78 -15.81
C GLY A 238 -6.94 7.25 -15.58
N PRO A 239 -7.52 6.53 -16.55
CA PRO A 239 -8.83 5.91 -16.42
C PRO A 239 -8.87 4.87 -15.29
N ALA A 240 -10.00 4.75 -14.61
CA ALA A 240 -10.23 3.77 -13.55
C ALA A 240 -11.71 3.37 -13.47
N LEU A 241 -12.00 2.17 -12.96
CA LEU A 241 -13.36 1.65 -12.83
C LEU A 241 -13.51 0.70 -11.65
N PHE A 242 -14.73 0.54 -11.14
CA PHE A 242 -15.06 -0.58 -10.26
C PHE A 242 -15.44 -1.80 -11.09
N LYS A 243 -14.79 -2.95 -10.83
CA LYS A 243 -15.13 -4.22 -11.46
C LYS A 243 -16.56 -4.66 -11.10
N SER A 244 -16.96 -4.42 -9.86
CA SER A 244 -18.32 -4.65 -9.39
C SER A 244 -18.69 -3.63 -8.32
N ILE A 245 -19.99 -3.31 -8.24
CA ILE A 245 -20.58 -2.48 -7.21
C ILE A 245 -21.87 -3.18 -6.77
N LYS A 246 -21.99 -3.45 -5.46
CA LYS A 246 -23.19 -4.03 -4.86
C LYS A 246 -23.69 -3.10 -3.78
N ASN A 247 -25.00 -2.86 -3.74
CA ASN A 247 -25.61 -2.08 -2.67
C ASN A 247 -25.56 -2.91 -1.36
N GLY A 248 -24.87 -2.37 -0.35
CA GLY A 248 -24.75 -2.96 0.99
C GLY A 248 -25.83 -2.49 1.96
N GLY A 249 -26.78 -1.68 1.49
CA GLY A 249 -27.88 -1.11 2.27
C GLY A 249 -27.55 0.27 2.87
N GLY A 250 -28.43 0.73 3.76
CA GLY A 250 -28.39 2.08 4.31
C GLY A 250 -29.65 2.86 3.97
N GLN A 251 -29.89 3.96 4.68
CA GLN A 251 -31.04 4.84 4.48
C GLN A 251 -30.58 6.30 4.52
N GLY A 252 -31.23 7.14 3.71
CA GLY A 252 -30.91 8.56 3.58
C GLY A 252 -29.54 8.81 2.94
N ILE A 253 -28.81 9.80 3.46
CA ILE A 253 -27.56 10.30 2.87
C ILE A 253 -26.34 9.38 3.11
N ASN A 254 -26.45 8.39 3.99
CA ASN A 254 -25.39 7.44 4.28
C ASN A 254 -25.74 6.06 3.72
N GLN A 255 -25.01 5.64 2.69
CA GLN A 255 -25.23 4.36 2.02
C GLN A 255 -23.96 3.53 2.02
N TRP A 256 -24.13 2.21 2.04
CA TRP A 256 -23.03 1.26 1.94
C TRP A 256 -22.98 0.63 0.55
N PHE A 257 -21.77 0.48 0.03
CA PHE A 257 -21.50 -0.22 -1.21
C PHE A 257 -20.32 -1.16 -1.03
N ASP A 258 -20.48 -2.40 -1.48
CA ASP A 258 -19.36 -3.32 -1.63
C ASP A 258 -18.83 -3.19 -3.06
N VAL A 259 -17.56 -2.81 -3.19
CA VAL A 259 -16.91 -2.53 -4.48
C VAL A 259 -15.66 -3.39 -4.65
N THR A 260 -15.43 -3.87 -5.88
CA THR A 260 -14.25 -4.67 -6.21
C THR A 260 -13.33 -3.96 -7.19
N LEU A 261 -12.01 -4.04 -6.95
CA LEU A 261 -10.94 -3.55 -7.81
C LEU A 261 -9.92 -4.66 -8.09
N THR A 262 -9.28 -4.65 -9.24
CA THR A 262 -8.17 -5.56 -9.61
C THR A 262 -6.80 -4.88 -9.56
N GLU A 263 -6.78 -3.56 -9.42
CA GLU A 263 -5.59 -2.75 -9.16
C GLU A 263 -5.61 -2.16 -7.74
N GLY A 264 -4.67 -1.26 -7.44
CA GLY A 264 -4.47 -0.71 -6.10
C GLY A 264 -3.72 0.60 -6.14
N ARG A 265 -4.15 1.52 -7.01
CA ARG A 265 -3.58 2.87 -7.10
C ARG A 265 -3.82 3.64 -5.82
N ASN A 266 -3.04 4.69 -5.58
CA ASN A 266 -3.16 5.48 -4.37
C ASN A 266 -4.59 6.02 -4.20
N ARG A 267 -5.23 5.72 -3.07
CA ARG A 267 -6.59 6.19 -2.70
C ARG A 267 -7.68 5.96 -3.76
N GLU A 268 -7.51 4.95 -4.60
CA GLU A 268 -8.32 4.72 -5.80
C GLU A 268 -9.83 4.64 -5.55
N VAL A 269 -10.26 3.87 -4.54
CA VAL A 269 -11.69 3.78 -4.18
C VAL A 269 -12.28 5.15 -3.85
N ARG A 270 -11.53 6.00 -3.12
CA ARG A 270 -12.00 7.32 -2.70
C ARG A 270 -12.10 8.24 -3.91
N ARG A 271 -11.07 8.26 -4.77
CA ARG A 271 -11.03 9.09 -5.98
C ARG A 271 -12.12 8.71 -6.98
N LEU A 272 -12.45 7.42 -7.10
CA LEU A 272 -13.59 6.97 -7.90
C LEU A 272 -14.90 7.58 -7.40
N TRP A 273 -15.22 7.48 -6.11
CA TRP A 273 -16.43 8.11 -5.56
C TRP A 273 -16.40 9.65 -5.65
N GLU A 274 -15.26 10.27 -5.36
CA GLU A 274 -15.06 11.72 -5.42
C GLU A 274 -15.26 12.26 -6.84
N SER A 275 -14.91 11.49 -7.89
CA SER A 275 -15.19 11.87 -9.29
C SER A 275 -16.68 12.03 -9.60
N GLN A 276 -17.55 11.45 -8.76
CA GLN A 276 -19.01 11.58 -8.87
C GLN A 276 -19.58 12.60 -7.87
N GLY A 277 -18.72 13.37 -7.19
CA GLY A 277 -19.11 14.30 -6.13
C GLY A 277 -19.47 13.62 -4.81
N ILE A 278 -19.13 12.34 -4.63
CA ILE A 278 -19.50 11.54 -3.45
C ILE A 278 -18.32 11.38 -2.50
N GLN A 279 -18.55 11.68 -1.22
CA GLN A 279 -17.51 11.59 -0.19
C GLN A 279 -17.50 10.20 0.46
N VAL A 280 -16.30 9.67 0.76
CA VAL A 280 -16.16 8.38 1.46
C VAL A 280 -15.91 8.61 2.95
N SER A 281 -16.94 8.35 3.76
CA SER A 281 -16.86 8.46 5.22
C SER A 281 -16.16 7.27 5.88
N ARG A 282 -16.25 6.09 5.29
CA ARG A 282 -15.62 4.88 5.83
C ARG A 282 -15.21 3.91 4.74
N LEU A 283 -14.04 3.30 4.90
CA LEU A 283 -13.49 2.36 3.93
C LEU A 283 -12.89 1.16 4.66
N ILE A 284 -13.40 -0.03 4.34
CA ILE A 284 -12.97 -1.28 4.98
C ILE A 284 -12.64 -2.29 3.87
N ARG A 285 -11.39 -2.76 3.79
CA ARG A 285 -11.08 -3.89 2.92
C ARG A 285 -11.63 -5.17 3.53
N ILE A 286 -12.56 -5.84 2.87
CA ILE A 286 -13.22 -7.03 3.39
C ILE A 286 -12.73 -8.32 2.74
N ARG A 287 -12.08 -8.26 1.56
CA ARG A 287 -11.55 -9.44 0.87
C ARG A 287 -10.30 -9.11 0.04
N TYR A 288 -9.40 -10.10 -0.09
CA TYR A 288 -8.22 -10.08 -0.95
C TYR A 288 -8.09 -11.45 -1.65
N GLY A 289 -8.25 -11.51 -2.97
CA GLY A 289 -8.46 -12.79 -3.66
C GLY A 289 -9.70 -13.49 -3.11
N ASN A 290 -9.60 -14.77 -2.74
CA ASN A 290 -10.69 -15.48 -2.04
C ASN A 290 -10.55 -15.47 -0.52
N ILE A 291 -9.62 -14.69 0.02
CA ILE A 291 -9.41 -14.56 1.46
C ILE A 291 -10.29 -13.44 1.99
N SER A 292 -11.36 -13.81 2.69
CA SER A 292 -12.28 -12.87 3.34
C SER A 292 -11.86 -12.56 4.76
N LEU A 293 -12.11 -11.33 5.20
CA LEU A 293 -11.86 -10.91 6.58
C LEU A 293 -12.70 -11.75 7.55
N SER A 294 -12.03 -12.48 8.43
CA SER A 294 -12.71 -13.33 9.41
C SER A 294 -13.59 -12.52 10.35
N LYS A 295 -14.87 -12.86 10.43
CA LYS A 295 -15.85 -12.24 11.35
C LYS A 295 -15.46 -12.39 12.82
N GLN A 296 -14.65 -13.39 13.15
CA GLN A 296 -14.21 -13.67 14.52
C GLN A 296 -12.97 -12.86 14.93
N LEU A 297 -12.27 -12.25 13.97
CA LEU A 297 -11.06 -11.51 14.21
C LEU A 297 -11.41 -10.09 14.68
N PRO A 298 -11.00 -9.66 15.88
CA PRO A 298 -11.24 -8.29 16.32
C PRO A 298 -10.33 -7.32 15.56
N ARG A 299 -10.74 -6.03 15.50
CA ARG A 299 -9.88 -4.96 14.98
C ARG A 299 -8.55 -4.91 15.73
N GLY A 300 -7.46 -4.74 15.00
CA GLY A 300 -6.09 -4.82 15.51
C GLY A 300 -5.61 -6.23 15.83
N GLY A 301 -6.44 -7.25 15.60
CA GLY A 301 -6.07 -8.65 15.77
C GLY A 301 -5.49 -9.24 14.49
N TRP A 302 -4.62 -10.24 14.65
CA TRP A 302 -4.12 -11.09 13.57
C TRP A 302 -4.42 -12.56 13.84
N GLN A 303 -4.50 -13.36 12.78
CA GLN A 303 -4.57 -14.80 12.81
C GLN A 303 -3.65 -15.37 11.75
N GLU A 304 -2.87 -16.40 12.10
CA GLU A 304 -2.11 -17.17 11.12
C GLU A 304 -3.03 -18.07 10.30
N MET A 305 -2.83 -18.07 8.98
CA MET A 305 -3.67 -18.77 8.01
C MET A 305 -3.32 -20.25 7.92
N ALA A 306 -4.33 -21.10 7.72
CA ALA A 306 -4.13 -22.53 7.55
C ALA A 306 -3.35 -22.83 6.26
N LEU A 307 -2.70 -23.99 6.20
CA LEU A 307 -1.89 -24.39 5.05
C LEU A 307 -2.71 -24.41 3.74
N THR A 308 -3.99 -24.76 3.82
CA THR A 308 -4.95 -24.69 2.71
C THR A 308 -5.05 -23.29 2.12
N ASP A 309 -5.21 -22.27 2.97
CA ASP A 309 -5.37 -20.89 2.53
C ASP A 309 -4.03 -20.29 2.05
N VAL A 310 -2.93 -20.70 2.67
CA VAL A 310 -1.57 -20.36 2.21
C VAL A 310 -1.35 -20.93 0.80
N ASN A 311 -1.67 -22.20 0.58
CA ASN A 311 -1.49 -22.84 -0.72
C ASN A 311 -2.43 -22.29 -1.78
N TYR A 312 -3.66 -21.89 -1.42
CA TYR A 312 -4.51 -21.11 -2.31
C TYR A 312 -3.82 -19.82 -2.77
N LEU A 313 -3.23 -19.04 -1.85
CA LEU A 313 -2.53 -17.80 -2.22
C LEU A 313 -1.30 -18.06 -3.09
N ARG A 314 -0.59 -19.17 -2.86
CA ARG A 314 0.58 -19.58 -3.65
C ARG A 314 0.17 -20.00 -5.06
N ASP A 315 -0.85 -20.83 -5.19
CA ASP A 315 -1.41 -21.28 -6.46
C ASP A 315 -1.93 -20.12 -7.30
N LEU A 316 -2.65 -19.17 -6.68
CA LEU A 316 -3.13 -17.94 -7.31
C LEU A 316 -2.00 -17.14 -7.99
N VAL A 317 -0.77 -17.25 -7.49
CA VAL A 317 0.39 -16.58 -8.06
C VAL A 317 1.38 -17.53 -8.75
N GLY A 318 1.00 -18.76 -9.05
CA GLY A 318 1.82 -19.77 -9.71
C GLY A 318 3.10 -20.11 -8.94
N LEU A 319 3.00 -20.18 -7.61
CA LEU A 319 4.05 -20.71 -6.74
C LEU A 319 3.70 -22.16 -6.36
N PRO A 320 4.69 -23.05 -6.23
CA PRO A 320 4.44 -24.42 -5.81
C PRO A 320 3.85 -24.46 -4.40
N PRO A 321 2.99 -25.45 -4.08
CA PRO A 321 2.39 -25.55 -2.76
C PRO A 321 3.47 -25.73 -1.68
N GLU A 322 3.19 -25.18 -0.50
CA GLU A 322 3.94 -25.42 0.73
C GLU A 322 3.45 -26.74 1.35
N THR A 323 4.38 -27.52 1.91
CA THR A 323 4.09 -28.83 2.53
C THR A 323 4.06 -28.77 4.05
N GLU A 324 4.72 -27.78 4.65
CA GLU A 324 4.85 -27.65 6.09
C GLU A 324 4.02 -26.47 6.65
N SER A 325 3.61 -26.57 7.92
CA SER A 325 2.94 -25.48 8.62
C SER A 325 3.43 -25.38 10.06
N LYS A 326 3.60 -24.15 10.55
CA LYS A 326 3.92 -23.88 11.96
C LYS A 326 2.68 -23.73 12.85
N ILE A 327 1.47 -23.87 12.29
CA ILE A 327 0.25 -23.90 13.08
C ILE A 327 0.10 -25.29 13.67
N GLU A 328 0.29 -25.43 14.98
CA GLU A 328 -0.11 -26.65 15.69
C GLU A 328 -1.61 -26.90 15.50
N GLN A 329 -1.95 -28.06 14.94
CA GLN A 329 -3.32 -28.50 14.72
C GLN A 329 -3.97 -28.91 16.05
N HIS A 330 -4.47 -27.95 16.84
CA HIS A 330 -5.37 -28.24 17.95
C HIS A 330 -6.47 -27.19 18.08
N THR A 331 -7.71 -27.62 17.84
CA THR A 331 -8.96 -26.85 17.84
C THR A 331 -9.26 -26.17 19.18
N GLN A 332 -8.75 -26.68 20.31
CA GLN A 332 -8.87 -26.04 21.63
C GLN A 332 -7.99 -24.78 21.82
N ARG A 333 -6.87 -24.66 21.09
CA ARG A 333 -5.99 -23.47 21.17
C ARG A 333 -6.57 -22.24 20.45
N ARG A 334 -7.51 -22.40 19.52
CA ARG A 334 -8.14 -21.27 18.80
C ARG A 334 -8.85 -20.30 19.74
N ARG A 335 -9.63 -20.79 20.72
CA ARG A 335 -10.30 -19.94 21.73
C ARG A 335 -9.30 -19.18 22.61
N MET A 336 -8.21 -19.83 23.03
CA MET A 336 -7.16 -19.18 23.83
C MET A 336 -6.37 -18.13 23.02
N LYS A 337 -6.12 -18.37 21.73
CA LYS A 337 -5.46 -17.40 20.85
C LYS A 337 -6.32 -16.14 20.65
N THR A 338 -7.63 -16.26 20.45
CA THR A 338 -8.53 -15.09 20.37
C THR A 338 -8.53 -14.27 21.66
N ALA A 339 -8.48 -14.90 22.83
CA ALA A 339 -8.35 -14.20 24.11
C ALA A 339 -7.00 -13.46 24.25
N LYS A 340 -5.88 -14.08 23.84
CA LYS A 340 -4.56 -13.44 23.80
C LYS A 340 -4.52 -12.26 22.81
N ILE A 341 -5.13 -12.41 21.63
CA ILE A 341 -5.27 -11.35 20.63
C ILE A 341 -6.08 -10.19 21.22
N ARG A 342 -7.23 -10.46 21.84
CA ARG A 342 -8.04 -9.43 22.53
C ARG A 342 -7.26 -8.74 23.65
N LYS A 343 -6.44 -9.49 24.42
CA LYS A 343 -5.57 -8.92 25.47
C LYS A 343 -4.46 -8.03 24.88
N ALA A 344 -3.86 -8.42 23.76
CA ALA A 344 -2.88 -7.61 23.05
C ALA A 344 -3.51 -6.32 22.50
N VAL A 345 -4.70 -6.42 21.89
CA VAL A 345 -5.48 -5.25 21.45
C VAL A 345 -5.79 -4.33 22.64
N LYS A 346 -6.28 -4.88 23.76
CA LYS A 346 -6.65 -4.12 24.97
C LYS A 346 -5.46 -3.41 25.63
N ARG A 347 -4.27 -4.04 25.64
CA ARG A 347 -3.04 -3.43 26.19
C ARG A 347 -2.58 -2.23 25.37
N PHE A 348 -2.81 -2.26 24.06
CA PHE A 348 -2.37 -1.20 23.14
C PHE A 348 -3.40 -0.08 23.00
N SER A 349 -4.70 -0.38 23.17
CA SER A 349 -5.79 0.59 23.05
C SER A 349 -6.00 1.45 24.30
N GLY A 350 -4.95 1.75 25.08
CA GLY A 350 -5.02 2.36 26.42
C GLY A 350 -6.08 3.46 26.57
N GLN A 351 -7.27 3.08 27.00
CA GLN A 351 -8.20 3.93 27.72
C GLN A 351 -7.97 3.66 29.20
N PRO A 352 -7.85 4.70 30.06
CA PRO A 352 -7.90 4.49 31.50
C PRO A 352 -9.21 3.80 31.80
N SER A 353 -9.17 2.62 32.42
CA SER A 353 -10.36 2.03 32.99
C SER A 353 -10.91 3.01 34.01
N SER A 354 -12.04 3.66 33.71
CA SER A 354 -12.79 4.42 34.69
C SER A 354 -13.08 3.49 35.87
N ARG A 355 -12.30 3.66 36.93
CA ARG A 355 -12.46 2.98 38.20
C ARG A 355 -13.83 3.41 38.70
N ARG A 356 -14.83 2.53 38.60
CA ARG A 356 -16.13 2.72 39.24
C ARG A 356 -15.83 2.94 40.73
N GLN A 357 -15.90 4.19 41.17
CA GLN A 357 -16.05 4.50 42.58
C GLN A 357 -17.33 3.78 43.04
N ARG A 358 -17.16 2.77 43.88
CA ARG A 358 -18.24 2.28 44.72
C ARG A 358 -18.52 3.42 45.69
N HIS A 359 -19.69 4.04 45.56
CA HIS A 359 -20.28 4.76 46.68
C HIS A 359 -20.73 3.70 47.68
N ASP A 360 -20.03 3.62 48.81
CA ASP A 360 -20.57 3.00 50.01
C ASP A 360 -21.81 3.79 50.43
N ARG A 361 -22.88 3.04 50.75
CA ARG A 361 -24.01 3.46 51.55
C ARG A 361 -24.03 2.60 52.80
#